data_AF-A0AA43XJF5-F1
#
_entry.id   AF-A0AA43XJF5-F1
#
_cell.length_a   1.000
_cell.length_b   1.000
_cell.length_c   1.000
_cell.angle_alpha   90.00
_cell.angle_beta   90.00
_cell.angle_gamma   90.00
#
_symmetry.space_group_name_H-M   'P 1'
#
loop_
_entity.id
_entity.type
_entity.pdbx_description
1 polymer ?
#
loop_
_entity_poly.entity_id
_entity_poly.type
_entity_poly.pdbx_seq_one_letter_code
_entity_poly.pdbx_strand_id
1 'polypeptide(L)'
;MEQVKKAFGILRGNWVLALPVYLTRLIPALLSIYIFTEISTELISILSVEEIGETQHVLENYEQVTREFFQANREYILASIIVAALGLLMNFIAVPATFGMIKESLEEGEKPDFSRVFPNVGRYFGKYLMYRIGKLALWIFIFLLGFIVFALVAFIGSRVDEGMAVLLVMLLGLAFILMAAVLHLILKLWFPAMVLGELGVFDGLREAFRKSKVCFWPLFAGFLGIRMAAWIVNMFVNMVIGDLGYLSPFLDNIIPTLATVTLLIFYMLIYRETEKELVNIEESG
;
A
#
# COMPACT_ATOMS: atom_id res chain seq x y z
N MET A 1 0.80 -22.30 0.17
CA MET A 1 1.50 -22.41 -1.14
C MET A 1 0.52 -22.75 -2.26
N GLU A 2 -0.39 -23.70 -2.04
CA GLU A 2 -1.46 -24.02 -3.00
C GLU A 2 -2.34 -22.80 -3.34
N GLN A 3 -2.67 -21.95 -2.36
CA GLN A 3 -3.45 -20.73 -2.59
C GLN A 3 -2.75 -19.72 -3.51
N VAL A 4 -1.43 -19.60 -3.39
CA VAL A 4 -0.63 -18.73 -4.27
C VAL A 4 -0.68 -19.25 -5.71
N LYS A 5 -0.54 -20.57 -5.89
CA LYS A 5 -0.66 -21.21 -7.21
C LYS A 5 -2.05 -21.01 -7.82
N LYS A 6 -3.11 -21.16 -7.02
CA LYS A 6 -4.50 -20.86 -7.44
C LYS A 6 -4.68 -19.39 -7.84
N ALA A 7 -4.16 -18.46 -7.04
CA ALA A 7 -4.24 -17.03 -7.33
C ALA A 7 -3.54 -16.67 -8.65
N PHE A 8 -2.35 -17.19 -8.90
CA PHE A 8 -1.65 -17.02 -10.17
C PHE A 8 -2.41 -17.67 -11.34
N GLY A 9 -3.01 -18.84 -11.14
CA GLY A 9 -3.83 -19.51 -12.15
C GLY A 9 -5.03 -18.67 -12.58
N ILE A 10 -5.75 -18.08 -11.62
CA ILE A 10 -6.89 -17.19 -11.89
C ILE A 10 -6.44 -15.95 -12.64
N LEU A 11 -5.34 -15.31 -12.21
CA LEU A 11 -4.82 -14.13 -12.88
C LEU A 11 -4.37 -14.43 -14.32
N ARG A 12 -3.67 -15.54 -14.53
CA ARG A 12 -3.20 -15.98 -15.84
C ARG A 12 -4.37 -16.23 -16.80
N GLY A 13 -5.46 -16.81 -16.30
CA GLY A 13 -6.68 -17.02 -17.08
C GLY A 13 -7.46 -15.73 -17.36
N ASN A 14 -7.29 -14.69 -16.53
CA ASN A 14 -8.12 -13.48 -16.53
C ASN A 14 -7.29 -12.21 -16.36
N TRP A 15 -6.47 -11.86 -17.36
CA TRP A 15 -5.59 -10.68 -17.33
C TRP A 15 -6.35 -9.35 -17.17
N VAL A 16 -7.64 -9.33 -17.55
CA VAL A 16 -8.53 -8.15 -17.42
C VAL A 16 -8.66 -7.69 -15.96
N LEU A 17 -8.51 -8.59 -14.98
CA LEU A 17 -8.49 -8.26 -13.54
C LEU A 17 -7.37 -7.28 -13.17
N ALA A 18 -6.27 -7.29 -13.92
CA ALA A 18 -5.12 -6.43 -13.67
C ALA A 18 -5.30 -5.01 -14.21
N LEU A 19 -6.21 -4.81 -15.16
CA LEU A 19 -6.30 -3.57 -15.92
C LEU A 19 -6.69 -2.35 -15.05
N PRO A 20 -7.68 -2.42 -14.14
CA PRO A 20 -7.97 -1.29 -13.25
C PRO A 20 -6.74 -0.90 -12.42
N VAL A 21 -6.07 -1.88 -11.82
CA VAL A 21 -4.87 -1.64 -10.99
C VAL A 21 -3.72 -1.09 -11.83
N TYR A 22 -3.53 -1.59 -13.06
CA TYR A 22 -2.49 -1.12 -13.98
C TYR A 22 -2.68 0.37 -14.28
N LEU A 23 -3.90 0.78 -14.64
CA LEU A 23 -4.22 2.17 -14.95
C LEU A 23 -3.98 3.11 -13.77
N THR A 24 -4.23 2.67 -12.53
CA THR A 24 -3.96 3.50 -11.35
C THR A 24 -2.50 3.84 -11.13
N ARG A 25 -1.61 3.05 -11.71
CA ARG A 25 -0.17 3.25 -11.58
C ARG A 25 0.41 3.91 -12.79
N LEU A 26 -0.02 3.45 -13.96
CA LEU A 26 0.44 3.97 -15.23
C LEU A 26 0.11 5.46 -15.37
N ILE A 27 -1.13 5.88 -15.11
CA ILE A 27 -1.55 7.27 -15.33
C ILE A 27 -0.74 8.25 -14.46
N PRO A 28 -0.63 8.06 -13.13
CA PRO A 28 0.23 8.94 -12.32
C PRO A 28 1.70 8.85 -12.69
N ALA A 29 2.21 7.68 -13.08
CA ALA A 29 3.61 7.52 -13.49
C ALA A 29 3.92 8.29 -14.78
N LEU A 30 3.04 8.25 -15.78
CA LEU A 30 3.17 9.03 -17.01
C LEU A 30 3.13 10.53 -16.74
N LEU A 31 2.21 10.98 -15.88
CA LEU A 31 2.14 12.39 -15.48
C LEU A 31 3.41 12.82 -14.75
N SER A 32 3.95 11.93 -13.89
CA SER A 32 5.19 12.19 -13.16
C SER A 32 6.35 12.38 -14.14
N ILE A 33 6.54 11.51 -15.13
CA ILE A 33 7.63 11.72 -16.11
C ILE A 33 7.53 13.07 -16.79
N TYR A 34 6.33 13.49 -17.19
CA TYR A 34 6.14 14.78 -17.84
C TYR A 34 6.54 15.94 -16.93
N ILE A 35 6.01 15.96 -15.69
CA ILE A 35 6.29 16.98 -14.69
C ILE A 35 7.77 17.03 -14.30
N PHE A 36 8.39 15.86 -14.05
CA PHE A 36 9.77 15.79 -13.57
C PHE A 36 10.79 16.09 -14.67
N THR A 37 10.53 15.68 -15.91
CA THR A 37 11.48 15.93 -17.02
C THR A 37 11.53 17.41 -17.38
N GLU A 38 10.40 18.11 -17.45
CA GLU A 38 10.38 19.55 -17.79
C GLU A 38 10.97 20.42 -16.67
N ILE A 39 10.63 20.12 -15.40
CA ILE A 39 11.02 20.96 -14.25
C ILE A 39 12.45 20.69 -13.78
N SER A 40 12.96 19.45 -13.91
CA SER A 40 14.34 19.13 -13.48
C SER A 40 15.41 19.85 -14.29
N THR A 41 15.18 20.08 -15.59
CA THR A 41 16.05 20.89 -16.44
C THR A 41 16.13 22.35 -15.99
N GLU A 42 15.05 22.89 -15.43
CA GLU A 42 14.99 24.26 -14.92
C GLU A 42 15.62 24.37 -13.51
N LEU A 43 15.36 23.39 -12.63
CA LEU A 43 15.93 23.34 -11.28
C LEU A 43 17.44 23.13 -11.26
N ILE A 44 18.00 22.32 -12.16
CA ILE A 44 19.46 22.12 -12.25
C ILE A 44 20.17 23.43 -12.63
N SER A 45 19.53 24.28 -13.45
CA SER A 45 20.08 25.59 -13.82
C SER A 45 20.04 26.63 -12.68
N ILE A 46 19.10 26.46 -11.73
CA ILE A 46 18.97 27.30 -10.53
C ILE A 46 19.89 26.79 -9.40
N LEU A 47 20.07 25.48 -9.28
CA LEU A 47 20.92 24.84 -8.25
C LEU A 47 22.40 24.78 -8.63
N SER A 48 22.78 25.05 -9.89
CA SER A 48 24.18 25.25 -10.29
C SER A 48 24.79 26.58 -9.82
N VAL A 49 24.07 27.32 -8.96
CA VAL A 49 24.63 28.48 -8.26
C VAL A 49 25.63 28.01 -7.22
N GLU A 50 26.88 28.23 -7.59
CA GLU A 50 28.17 28.07 -6.91
C GLU A 50 28.25 28.85 -5.57
N GLU A 51 27.28 28.69 -4.66
CA GLU A 51 27.20 29.53 -3.44
C GLU A 51 26.63 28.81 -2.20
N ILE A 52 26.69 27.47 -2.12
CA ILE A 52 26.48 26.73 -0.84
C ILE A 52 27.81 26.63 -0.09
N GLY A 53 28.51 27.76 -0.01
CA GLY A 53 29.76 27.92 0.73
C GLY A 53 29.53 28.67 2.02
N GLU A 54 28.62 28.22 2.90
CA GLU A 54 28.67 28.44 4.36
C GLU A 54 27.43 27.86 5.04
N THR A 55 27.60 26.75 5.76
CA THR A 55 26.55 26.08 6.55
C THR A 55 25.98 26.97 7.67
N GLN A 56 26.68 28.06 8.01
CA GLN A 56 26.33 29.02 9.04
C GLN A 56 25.30 30.06 8.55
N HIS A 57 25.40 30.49 7.28
CA HIS A 57 24.45 31.41 6.65
C HIS A 57 23.04 30.80 6.49
N VAL A 58 22.96 29.48 6.28
CA VAL A 58 21.68 28.74 6.16
C VAL A 58 20.91 28.66 7.49
N LEU A 59 21.62 28.57 8.61
CA LEU A 59 21.00 28.53 9.95
C LEU A 59 20.49 29.89 10.39
N GLU A 60 21.21 30.98 10.07
CA GLU A 60 20.80 32.35 10.40
C GLU A 60 19.65 32.86 9.51
N ASN A 61 19.59 32.41 8.25
CA ASN A 61 18.58 32.83 7.28
C ASN A 61 17.58 31.73 6.90
N TYR A 62 17.33 30.75 7.79
CA TYR A 62 16.47 29.58 7.52
C TYR A 62 15.10 29.95 6.94
N GLU A 63 14.45 31.00 7.46
CA GLU A 63 13.14 31.44 6.96
C GLU A 63 13.21 31.98 5.53
N GLN A 64 14.26 32.72 5.19
CA GLN A 64 14.47 33.24 3.84
C GLN A 64 14.81 32.11 2.86
N VAL A 65 15.75 31.23 3.24
CA VAL A 65 16.14 30.06 2.43
C VAL A 65 14.95 29.14 2.20
N THR A 66 14.11 28.90 3.20
CA THR A 66 12.90 28.07 3.03
C THR A 66 11.86 28.76 2.16
N ARG A 67 11.62 30.07 2.30
CA ARG A 67 10.70 30.80 1.42
C ARG A 67 11.18 30.81 -0.03
N GLU A 68 12.46 31.06 -0.27
CA GLU A 68 13.07 31.03 -1.60
C GLU A 68 13.00 29.62 -2.20
N PHE A 69 13.30 28.59 -1.40
CA PHE A 69 13.14 27.18 -1.80
C PHE A 69 11.68 26.87 -2.16
N PHE A 70 10.70 27.24 -1.33
CA PHE A 70 9.28 27.00 -1.60
C PHE A 70 8.77 27.79 -2.81
N GLN A 71 9.27 29.01 -3.02
CA GLN A 71 8.92 29.82 -4.19
C GLN A 71 9.51 29.22 -5.47
N ALA A 72 10.79 28.85 -5.44
CA ALA A 72 11.49 28.20 -6.55
C ALA A 72 10.89 26.83 -6.89
N ASN A 73 10.38 26.09 -5.90
CA ASN A 73 9.82 24.74 -6.08
C ASN A 73 8.28 24.72 -6.04
N ARG A 74 7.60 25.87 -6.07
CA ARG A 74 6.15 25.94 -5.89
C ARG A 74 5.41 25.11 -6.94
N GLU A 75 5.81 25.22 -8.20
CA GLU A 75 5.18 24.50 -9.31
C GLU A 75 5.38 23.00 -9.18
N TYR A 76 6.59 22.58 -8.81
CA TYR A 76 6.91 21.18 -8.52
C TYR A 76 6.07 20.60 -7.37
N ILE A 77 5.93 21.34 -6.27
CA ILE A 77 5.13 20.92 -5.11
C ILE A 77 3.66 20.77 -5.51
N LEU A 78 3.11 21.76 -6.21
CA LEU A 78 1.72 21.71 -6.69
C LEU A 78 1.50 20.54 -7.65
N ALA A 79 2.41 20.33 -8.59
CA ALA A 79 2.34 19.23 -9.55
C ALA A 79 2.41 17.86 -8.84
N SER A 80 3.30 17.71 -7.86
CA SER A 80 3.41 16.51 -7.02
C SER A 80 2.13 16.22 -6.22
N ILE A 81 1.50 17.26 -5.67
CA ILE A 81 0.20 17.15 -4.98
C ILE A 81 -0.88 16.67 -5.97
N ILE A 82 -0.91 17.20 -7.19
CA ILE A 82 -1.87 16.79 -8.23
C ILE A 82 -1.67 15.32 -8.61
N VAL A 83 -0.43 14.88 -8.85
CA VAL A 83 -0.09 13.46 -9.12
C VAL A 83 -0.57 12.57 -7.97
N ALA A 84 -0.29 12.96 -6.73
CA ALA A 84 -0.66 12.20 -5.54
C ALA A 84 -2.19 12.12 -5.39
N ALA A 85 -2.90 13.23 -5.58
CA ALA A 85 -4.36 13.29 -5.53
C ALA A 85 -4.99 12.42 -6.63
N LEU A 86 -4.46 12.46 -7.86
CA LEU A 86 -4.92 11.62 -8.96
C LEU A 86 -4.70 10.13 -8.67
N GLY A 87 -3.51 9.77 -8.18
CA GLY A 87 -3.21 8.39 -7.75
C GLY A 87 -4.15 7.91 -6.64
N LEU A 88 -4.50 8.79 -5.70
CA LEU A 88 -5.48 8.50 -4.66
C LEU A 88 -6.87 8.24 -5.27
N LEU A 89 -7.38 9.13 -6.12
CA LEU A 89 -8.68 8.99 -6.78
C LEU A 89 -8.76 7.72 -7.63
N MET A 90 -7.71 7.42 -8.38
CA MET A 90 -7.62 6.19 -9.17
C MET A 90 -7.71 4.94 -8.30
N ASN A 91 -7.10 4.94 -7.11
CA ASN A 91 -7.23 3.83 -6.16
C ASN A 91 -8.68 3.65 -5.65
N PHE A 92 -9.47 4.72 -5.54
CA PHE A 92 -10.89 4.64 -5.19
C PHE A 92 -11.76 4.03 -6.28
N ILE A 93 -11.25 3.94 -7.52
CA ILE A 93 -11.93 3.29 -8.62
C ILE A 93 -11.42 1.85 -8.74
N ALA A 94 -10.12 1.66 -8.89
CA ALA A 94 -9.59 0.35 -9.25
C ALA A 94 -9.67 -0.68 -8.15
N VAL A 95 -9.46 -0.32 -6.89
CA VAL A 95 -9.51 -1.30 -5.80
C VAL A 95 -10.92 -1.90 -5.67
N PRO A 96 -12.01 -1.12 -5.52
CA PRO A 96 -13.35 -1.70 -5.48
C PRO A 96 -13.72 -2.42 -6.78
N ALA A 97 -13.32 -1.91 -7.95
CA ALA A 97 -13.54 -2.59 -9.23
C ALA A 97 -12.90 -3.99 -9.25
N THR A 98 -11.61 -4.08 -8.94
CA THR A 98 -10.86 -5.34 -8.97
C THR A 98 -11.39 -6.31 -7.93
N PHE A 99 -11.73 -5.86 -6.71
CA PHE A 99 -12.35 -6.74 -5.72
C PHE A 99 -13.71 -7.27 -6.17
N GLY A 100 -14.56 -6.44 -6.75
CA GLY A 100 -15.85 -6.87 -7.30
C GLY A 100 -15.69 -7.91 -8.41
N MET A 101 -14.81 -7.63 -9.39
CA MET A 101 -14.55 -8.56 -10.50
C MET A 101 -13.94 -9.89 -10.03
N ILE A 102 -13.06 -9.87 -9.01
CA ILE A 102 -12.54 -11.12 -8.45
C ILE A 102 -13.66 -11.87 -7.70
N LYS A 103 -14.57 -11.20 -6.98
CA LYS A 103 -15.70 -11.85 -6.30
C LYS A 103 -16.60 -12.56 -7.32
N GLU A 104 -17.03 -11.85 -8.36
CA GLU A 104 -17.85 -12.43 -9.45
C GLU A 104 -17.14 -13.65 -10.08
N SER A 105 -15.83 -13.57 -10.33
CA SER A 105 -15.07 -14.68 -10.87
C SER A 105 -14.96 -15.88 -9.93
N LEU A 106 -14.88 -15.64 -8.61
CA LEU A 106 -14.69 -16.68 -7.60
C LEU A 106 -16.01 -17.34 -7.14
N GLU A 107 -17.11 -16.59 -7.09
CA GLU A 107 -18.40 -17.04 -6.55
C GLU A 107 -19.42 -17.32 -7.65
N GLU A 108 -19.49 -16.46 -8.66
CA GLU A 108 -20.52 -16.52 -9.71
C GLU A 108 -20.01 -17.27 -10.96
N GLY A 109 -18.70 -17.58 -11.00
CA GLY A 109 -18.05 -18.29 -12.11
C GLY A 109 -17.97 -17.46 -13.40
N GLU A 110 -18.22 -16.16 -13.30
CA GLU A 110 -18.32 -15.27 -14.45
C GLU A 110 -16.92 -14.85 -14.94
N LYS A 111 -16.79 -14.67 -16.25
CA LYS A 111 -15.53 -14.19 -16.84
C LYS A 111 -15.38 -12.69 -16.57
N PRO A 112 -14.24 -12.25 -16.01
CA PRO A 112 -13.99 -10.82 -15.81
C PRO A 112 -14.01 -10.06 -17.14
N ASP A 113 -14.85 -9.05 -17.22
CA ASP A 113 -15.00 -8.17 -18.39
C ASP A 113 -14.87 -6.70 -17.99
N PHE A 114 -14.37 -5.88 -18.91
CA PHE A 114 -14.17 -4.44 -18.71
C PHE A 114 -15.50 -3.71 -18.51
N SER A 115 -16.58 -4.17 -19.15
CA SER A 115 -17.94 -3.62 -18.97
C SER A 115 -18.39 -3.63 -17.51
N ARG A 116 -17.80 -4.49 -16.68
CA ARG A 116 -18.13 -4.69 -15.27
C ARG A 116 -17.31 -3.85 -14.31
N VAL A 117 -16.32 -3.11 -14.80
CA VAL A 117 -15.49 -2.23 -13.96
C VAL A 117 -16.37 -1.19 -13.27
N PHE A 118 -17.11 -0.37 -14.02
CA PHE A 118 -17.92 0.71 -13.44
C PHE A 118 -19.07 0.23 -12.56
N PRO A 119 -19.85 -0.81 -12.92
CA PRO A 119 -20.84 -1.40 -12.02
C PRO A 119 -20.23 -1.83 -10.68
N ASN A 120 -19.07 -2.50 -10.69
CA ASN A 120 -18.39 -2.94 -9.48
C ASN A 120 -17.84 -1.77 -8.64
N VAL A 121 -17.38 -0.69 -9.28
CA VAL A 121 -17.04 0.54 -8.57
C VAL A 121 -18.26 1.01 -7.79
N GLY A 122 -19.41 1.23 -8.46
CA GLY A 122 -20.62 1.71 -7.80
C GLY A 122 -21.07 0.84 -6.62
N ARG A 123 -21.02 -0.49 -6.77
CA ARG A 123 -21.42 -1.45 -5.73
C ARG A 123 -20.51 -1.43 -4.49
N TYR A 124 -19.19 -1.30 -4.69
CA TYR A 124 -18.21 -1.43 -3.60
C TYR A 124 -17.55 -0.12 -3.16
N PHE A 125 -17.82 1.01 -3.83
CA PHE A 125 -17.22 2.30 -3.53
C PHE A 125 -17.46 2.74 -2.08
N GLY A 126 -18.72 2.67 -1.61
CA GLY A 126 -19.07 3.05 -0.24
C GLY A 126 -18.35 2.20 0.81
N LYS A 127 -18.28 0.88 0.59
CA LYS A 127 -17.53 -0.04 1.46
C LYS A 127 -16.04 0.29 1.46
N TYR A 128 -15.47 0.57 0.29
CA TYR A 128 -14.05 0.93 0.16
C TYR A 128 -13.74 2.26 0.83
N LEU A 129 -14.61 3.26 0.68
CA LEU A 129 -14.49 4.56 1.35
C LEU A 129 -14.48 4.41 2.86
N MET A 130 -15.44 3.68 3.41
CA MET A 130 -15.51 3.43 4.84
C MET A 130 -14.31 2.61 5.36
N TYR A 131 -13.84 1.63 4.59
CA TYR A 131 -12.60 0.91 4.90
C TYR A 131 -11.39 1.85 4.94
N ARG A 132 -11.25 2.78 4.00
CA ARG A 132 -10.13 3.74 3.97
C ARG A 132 -10.17 4.70 5.15
N ILE A 133 -11.35 5.24 5.49
CA ILE A 133 -11.55 6.10 6.66
C ILE A 133 -11.25 5.32 7.94
N GLY A 134 -11.81 4.12 8.09
CA GLY A 134 -11.58 3.26 9.26
C GLY A 134 -10.10 2.90 9.43
N LYS A 135 -9.41 2.58 8.34
CA LYS A 135 -7.97 2.31 8.36
C LYS A 135 -7.15 3.54 8.75
N LEU A 136 -7.49 4.72 8.23
CA LEU A 136 -6.83 5.97 8.60
C LEU A 136 -7.01 6.26 10.10
N ALA A 137 -8.25 6.18 10.60
CA ALA A 137 -8.56 6.38 12.02
C ALA A 137 -7.78 5.41 12.92
N LEU A 138 -7.67 4.14 12.52
CA LEU A 138 -6.91 3.13 13.26
C LEU A 138 -5.40 3.46 13.32
N TRP A 139 -4.80 3.89 12.20
CA TRP A 139 -3.38 4.29 12.19
C TRP A 139 -3.12 5.53 13.04
N ILE A 140 -4.01 6.53 13.00
CA ILE A 140 -3.92 7.71 13.87
C ILE A 140 -3.98 7.29 15.34
N PHE A 141 -4.90 6.41 15.71
CA PHE A 141 -5.03 5.91 17.07
C PHE A 141 -3.77 5.17 17.54
N ILE A 142 -3.20 4.30 16.71
CA ILE A 142 -1.97 3.55 17.03
C ILE A 142 -0.76 4.47 17.14
N PHE A 143 -0.65 5.45 16.24
CA PHE A 143 0.40 6.45 16.30
C PHE A 143 0.33 7.23 17.60
N LEU A 144 -0.87 7.69 17.99
CA LEU A 144 -1.08 8.40 19.25
C LEU A 144 -0.73 7.54 20.47
N LEU A 145 -1.16 6.28 20.48
CA LEU A 145 -0.83 5.34 21.56
C LEU A 145 0.69 5.08 21.63
N GLY A 146 1.32 4.87 20.48
CA GLY A 146 2.78 4.72 20.38
C GLY A 146 3.51 5.95 20.90
N PHE A 147 3.08 7.14 20.50
CA PHE A 147 3.66 8.40 20.96
C PHE A 147 3.61 8.54 22.49
N ILE A 148 2.48 8.20 23.12
CA ILE A 148 2.33 8.22 24.59
C ILE A 148 3.30 7.22 25.24
N VAL A 149 3.40 5.99 24.72
CA VAL A 149 4.31 4.96 25.26
C VAL A 149 5.78 5.38 25.11
N PHE A 150 6.16 5.95 23.96
CA PHE A 150 7.51 6.48 23.73
C PHE A 150 7.83 7.66 24.63
N ALA A 151 6.91 8.59 24.84
CA ALA A 151 7.09 9.71 25.75
C ALA A 151 7.31 9.21 27.20
N LEU A 152 6.53 8.21 27.63
CA LEU A 152 6.67 7.60 28.95
C LEU A 152 8.01 6.87 29.09
N VAL A 153 8.44 6.14 28.07
CA VAL A 153 9.76 5.49 28.03
C VAL A 153 10.90 6.50 28.05
N ALA A 154 10.81 7.60 27.30
CA ALA A 154 11.81 8.67 27.33
C ALA A 154 11.88 9.32 28.71
N PHE A 155 10.72 9.54 29.36
CA PHE A 155 10.67 10.05 30.72
C PHE A 155 11.33 9.11 31.73
N ILE A 156 11.05 7.80 31.68
CA ILE A 156 11.73 6.81 32.53
C ILE A 156 13.23 6.73 32.17
N GLY A 157 13.55 6.81 30.88
CA GLY A 157 14.89 6.84 30.31
C GLY A 157 15.76 7.95 30.91
N SER A 158 15.16 9.12 31.18
CA SER A 158 15.84 10.24 31.84
C SER A 158 16.29 9.96 33.29
N ARG A 159 15.83 8.85 33.89
CA ARG A 159 16.13 8.46 35.29
C ARG A 159 17.08 7.27 35.39
N VAL A 160 17.48 6.68 34.27
CA VAL A 160 18.38 5.52 34.22
C VAL A 160 19.67 5.89 33.50
N ASP A 161 20.66 4.99 33.57
CA ASP A 161 21.90 5.12 32.80
C ASP A 161 21.62 5.25 31.29
N GLU A 162 22.42 6.07 30.61
CA GLU A 162 22.25 6.37 29.18
C GLU A 162 22.25 5.10 28.32
N GLY A 163 23.09 4.12 28.63
CA GLY A 163 23.14 2.85 27.91
C GLY A 163 21.84 2.05 28.04
N MET A 164 21.25 2.03 29.24
CA MET A 164 19.97 1.38 29.49
C MET A 164 18.81 2.12 28.82
N ALA A 165 18.82 3.45 28.81
CA ALA A 165 17.80 4.25 28.13
C ALA A 165 17.78 3.98 26.62
N VAL A 166 18.95 3.96 25.97
CA VAL A 166 19.09 3.66 24.53
C VAL A 166 18.59 2.25 24.22
N LEU A 167 18.99 1.25 25.00
CA LEU A 167 18.55 -0.14 24.81
C LEU A 167 17.03 -0.28 24.94
N LEU A 168 16.42 0.42 25.91
CA LEU A 168 14.98 0.37 26.14
C LEU A 168 14.20 1.02 24.99
N VAL A 169 14.66 2.17 24.47
CA VAL A 169 14.08 2.83 23.29
C VAL A 169 14.20 1.94 22.06
N MET A 170 15.35 1.30 21.84
CA MET A 170 15.56 0.39 20.71
C MET A 170 14.64 -0.83 20.77
N LEU A 171 14.52 -1.47 21.95
CA LEU A 171 13.67 -2.64 22.14
C LEU A 171 12.19 -2.29 21.97
N LEU A 172 11.75 -1.16 22.52
CA LEU A 172 10.39 -0.66 22.34
C LEU A 172 10.10 -0.34 20.86
N GLY A 173 11.03 0.32 20.18
CA GLY A 173 10.91 0.63 18.76
C GLY A 173 10.77 -0.62 17.90
N LEU A 174 11.57 -1.65 18.16
CA LEU A 174 11.44 -2.93 17.49
C LEU A 174 10.08 -3.59 17.76
N ALA A 175 9.62 -3.60 19.02
CA ALA A 175 8.31 -4.14 19.38
C ALA A 175 7.16 -3.40 18.66
N PHE A 176 7.24 -2.07 18.58
CA PHE A 176 6.25 -1.25 17.89
C PHE A 176 6.22 -1.52 16.38
N ILE A 177 7.40 -1.67 15.75
CA ILE A 177 7.51 -2.03 14.32
C ILE A 177 6.89 -3.42 14.07
N LEU A 178 7.20 -4.41 14.90
CA LEU A 178 6.63 -5.75 14.79
C LEU A 178 5.11 -5.75 14.95
N MET A 179 4.59 -5.02 15.95
CA MET A 179 3.15 -4.86 16.16
C MET A 179 2.48 -4.20 14.94
N ALA A 180 3.06 -3.13 14.41
CA ALA A 180 2.55 -2.44 13.23
C ALA A 180 2.56 -3.34 11.98
N ALA A 181 3.60 -4.18 11.81
CA ALA A 181 3.71 -5.12 10.71
C ALA A 181 2.64 -6.22 10.80
N VAL A 182 2.45 -6.82 11.97
CA VAL A 182 1.40 -7.83 12.24
C VAL A 182 0.03 -7.23 11.94
N LEU A 183 -0.25 -6.04 12.48
CA LEU A 183 -1.52 -5.39 12.25
C LEU A 183 -1.73 -5.04 10.77
N HIS A 184 -0.71 -4.53 10.09
CA HIS A 184 -0.79 -4.20 8.67
C HIS A 184 -1.22 -5.42 7.83
N LEU A 185 -0.72 -6.60 8.20
CA LEU A 185 -1.07 -7.86 7.56
C LEU A 185 -2.52 -8.26 7.86
N ILE A 186 -2.96 -8.21 9.12
CA ILE A 186 -4.34 -8.49 9.53
C ILE A 186 -5.33 -7.60 8.76
N LEU A 187 -5.04 -6.31 8.65
CA LEU A 187 -5.88 -5.34 7.95
C LEU A 187 -5.99 -5.59 6.43
N LYS A 188 -5.18 -6.49 5.84
CA LYS A 188 -5.37 -6.94 4.46
C LYS A 188 -6.62 -7.79 4.28
N LEU A 189 -7.08 -8.47 5.32
CA LEU A 189 -8.31 -9.28 5.31
C LEU A 189 -9.58 -8.46 5.59
N TRP A 190 -9.44 -7.22 6.07
CA TRP A 190 -10.58 -6.38 6.41
C TRP A 190 -11.49 -6.09 5.21
N PHE A 191 -10.92 -5.63 4.10
CA PHE A 191 -11.73 -5.36 2.91
C PHE A 191 -12.30 -6.64 2.25
N PRO A 192 -11.54 -7.75 2.08
CA PRO A 192 -12.11 -9.04 1.71
C PRO A 192 -13.30 -9.45 2.57
N ALA A 193 -13.25 -9.26 3.90
CA ALA A 193 -14.35 -9.59 4.79
C ALA A 193 -15.62 -8.76 4.51
N MET A 194 -15.47 -7.48 4.21
CA MET A 194 -16.60 -6.60 3.86
C MET A 194 -17.20 -6.92 2.48
N VAL A 195 -16.37 -7.40 1.54
CA VAL A 195 -16.78 -7.70 0.16
C VAL A 195 -17.42 -9.09 0.05
N LEU A 196 -16.76 -10.12 0.57
CA LEU A 196 -17.22 -11.52 0.50
C LEU A 196 -18.27 -11.82 1.57
N GLY A 197 -18.00 -11.48 2.83
CA GLY A 197 -18.95 -11.70 3.93
C GLY A 197 -20.10 -10.69 4.00
N GLU A 198 -20.13 -9.74 3.06
CA GLU A 198 -21.08 -8.63 3.00
C GLU A 198 -21.20 -7.79 4.28
N LEU A 199 -20.19 -7.87 5.15
CA LEU A 199 -20.18 -7.27 6.48
C LEU A 199 -20.06 -5.75 6.47
N GLY A 200 -20.56 -5.13 7.54
CA GLY A 200 -20.29 -3.74 7.88
C GLY A 200 -18.81 -3.49 8.21
N VAL A 201 -18.44 -2.23 8.39
CA VAL A 201 -17.04 -1.81 8.60
C VAL A 201 -16.45 -2.41 9.88
N PHE A 202 -17.17 -2.32 10.99
CA PHE A 202 -16.72 -2.84 12.28
C PHE A 202 -16.79 -4.36 12.35
N ASP A 203 -17.85 -4.96 11.80
CA ASP A 203 -18.00 -6.42 11.75
C ASP A 203 -16.92 -7.05 10.85
N GLY A 204 -16.65 -6.44 9.70
CA GLY A 204 -15.56 -6.84 8.82
C GLY A 204 -14.17 -6.72 9.46
N LEU A 205 -13.96 -5.71 10.33
CA LEU A 205 -12.71 -5.58 11.08
C LEU A 205 -12.56 -6.72 12.09
N ARG A 206 -13.60 -6.93 12.91
CA ARG A 206 -13.63 -8.01 13.91
C ARG A 206 -13.41 -9.36 13.25
N GLU A 207 -14.07 -9.59 12.12
CA GLU A 207 -13.95 -10.83 11.38
C GLU A 207 -12.55 -11.02 10.77
N ALA A 208 -11.94 -9.96 10.26
CA ALA A 208 -10.55 -10.00 9.80
C ALA A 208 -9.60 -10.39 10.94
N PHE A 209 -9.78 -9.84 12.14
CA PHE A 209 -9.00 -10.26 13.31
C PHE A 209 -9.24 -11.73 13.67
N ARG A 210 -10.50 -12.18 13.69
CA ARG A 210 -10.85 -13.58 13.99
C ARG A 210 -10.17 -14.55 13.03
N LYS A 211 -10.36 -14.35 11.72
CA LYS A 211 -9.77 -15.22 10.69
C LYS A 211 -8.24 -15.14 10.67
N SER A 212 -7.68 -13.95 10.84
CA SER A 212 -6.23 -13.76 10.81
C SER A 212 -5.48 -14.55 11.86
N LYS A 213 -6.09 -14.88 13.01
CA LYS A 213 -5.43 -15.69 14.05
C LYS A 213 -5.18 -17.12 13.60
N VAL A 214 -6.12 -17.69 12.85
CA VAL A 214 -6.03 -19.06 12.32
C VAL A 214 -5.12 -19.09 11.10
N CYS A 215 -5.26 -18.11 10.19
CA CYS A 215 -4.53 -18.09 8.93
C CYS A 215 -3.31 -17.17 8.90
N PHE A 216 -2.78 -16.75 10.06
CA PHE A 216 -1.68 -15.77 10.15
C PHE A 216 -0.46 -16.19 9.32
N TRP A 217 0.01 -17.42 9.52
CA TRP A 217 1.20 -17.95 8.86
C TRP A 217 1.03 -18.07 7.35
N PRO A 218 -0.05 -18.69 6.82
CA PRO A 218 -0.35 -18.66 5.40
C PRO A 218 -0.41 -17.24 4.83
N LEU A 219 -1.10 -16.32 5.51
CA LEU A 219 -1.25 -14.93 5.10
C LEU A 219 0.12 -14.22 5.00
N PHE A 220 0.97 -14.39 6.01
CA PHE A 220 2.31 -13.82 6.07
C PHE A 220 3.20 -14.39 4.98
N ALA A 221 3.25 -15.72 4.86
CA ALA A 221 4.07 -16.41 3.87
C ALA A 221 3.66 -16.06 2.43
N GLY A 222 2.37 -16.00 2.14
CA GLY A 222 1.90 -15.60 0.81
C GLY A 222 2.16 -14.14 0.49
N PHE A 223 1.96 -13.24 1.47
CA PHE A 223 2.32 -11.82 1.32
C PHE A 223 3.80 -11.64 1.00
N LEU A 224 4.66 -12.24 1.83
CA LEU A 224 6.11 -12.14 1.69
C LEU A 224 6.58 -12.79 0.39
N GLY A 225 6.11 -14.01 0.09
CA GLY A 225 6.51 -14.76 -1.09
C GLY A 225 6.15 -14.06 -2.40
N ILE A 226 4.92 -13.54 -2.53
CA ILE A 226 4.52 -12.80 -3.74
C ILE A 226 5.29 -11.49 -3.86
N ARG A 227 5.51 -10.77 -2.75
CA ARG A 227 6.28 -9.50 -2.75
C ARG A 227 7.75 -9.71 -3.10
N MET A 228 8.39 -10.72 -2.52
CA MET A 228 9.78 -11.07 -2.82
C MET A 228 9.94 -11.51 -4.26
N ALA A 229 9.06 -12.39 -4.76
CA ALA A 229 9.10 -12.82 -6.15
C ALA A 229 8.94 -11.64 -7.11
N ALA A 230 7.99 -10.73 -6.84
CA ALA A 230 7.80 -9.53 -7.64
C ALA A 230 9.03 -8.61 -7.60
N TRP A 231 9.63 -8.40 -6.44
CA TRP A 231 10.83 -7.58 -6.28
C TRP A 231 12.02 -8.16 -7.05
N ILE A 232 12.26 -9.47 -6.95
CA ILE A 232 13.33 -10.17 -7.68
C ILE A 232 13.13 -10.03 -9.19
N VAL A 233 11.92 -10.33 -9.68
CA VAL A 233 11.62 -10.23 -11.13
C VAL A 233 11.78 -8.78 -11.61
N ASN A 234 11.30 -7.80 -10.84
CA ASN A 234 11.46 -6.39 -11.18
C ASN A 234 12.93 -5.97 -11.22
N MET A 235 13.76 -6.44 -10.28
CA MET A 235 15.20 -6.19 -10.27
C MET A 235 15.87 -6.70 -11.55
N PHE A 236 15.58 -7.94 -11.97
CA PHE A 236 16.16 -8.51 -13.18
C PHE A 236 15.68 -7.82 -14.45
N VAL A 237 14.39 -7.49 -14.54
CA VAL A 237 13.84 -6.79 -15.70
C VAL A 237 14.48 -5.41 -15.85
N ASN A 238 14.63 -4.66 -14.76
CA ASN A 238 15.25 -3.34 -14.79
C ASN A 238 16.75 -3.42 -15.15
N MET A 239 17.43 -4.49 -14.73
CA MET A 239 18.84 -4.72 -15.09
C MET A 239 19.04 -5.02 -16.58
N VAL A 240 18.12 -5.74 -17.20
CA VAL A 240 18.23 -6.16 -18.61
C VAL A 240 17.73 -5.09 -19.57
N ILE A 241 16.59 -4.47 -19.24
CA ILE A 241 15.90 -3.53 -20.13
C ILE A 241 16.57 -2.14 -20.07
N GLY A 242 17.23 -1.80 -18.97
CA GLY A 242 17.81 -0.48 -18.76
C GLY A 242 16.75 0.63 -18.72
N ASP A 243 17.18 1.88 -18.66
CA ASP A 243 16.27 3.02 -18.73
C ASP A 243 15.87 3.28 -20.19
N LEU A 244 14.68 2.80 -20.59
CA LEU A 244 14.10 3.05 -21.91
C LEU A 244 13.41 4.43 -22.01
N GLY A 245 13.69 5.36 -21.09
CA GLY A 245 13.12 6.70 -21.09
C GLY A 245 11.59 6.67 -20.98
N TYR A 246 10.89 7.20 -21.98
CA TYR A 246 9.42 7.33 -21.96
C TYR A 246 8.64 6.01 -21.96
N LEU A 247 9.26 4.88 -22.36
CA LEU A 247 8.63 3.56 -22.27
C LEU A 247 8.76 2.92 -20.89
N SER A 248 9.68 3.42 -20.05
CA SER A 248 9.99 2.86 -18.73
C SER A 248 8.74 2.72 -17.83
N PRO A 249 7.86 3.73 -17.69
CA PRO A 249 6.67 3.60 -16.85
C PRO A 249 5.71 2.48 -17.25
N PHE A 250 5.63 2.16 -18.54
CA PHE A 250 4.74 1.09 -19.00
C PHE A 250 5.24 -0.25 -18.48
N LEU A 251 6.53 -0.52 -18.65
CA LEU A 251 7.13 -1.80 -18.28
C LEU A 251 7.26 -1.95 -16.77
N ASP A 252 7.72 -0.89 -16.09
CA ASP A 252 7.96 -0.86 -14.64
C ASP A 252 6.69 -1.11 -13.83
N ASN A 253 5.51 -0.78 -14.39
CA ASN A 253 4.25 -0.96 -13.68
C ASN A 253 3.58 -2.32 -13.92
N ILE A 254 4.03 -3.13 -14.89
CA ILE A 254 3.41 -4.44 -15.18
C ILE A 254 3.62 -5.40 -14.00
N ILE A 255 4.86 -5.64 -13.60
CA ILE A 255 5.20 -6.63 -12.57
C ILE A 255 4.58 -6.27 -11.22
N PRO A 256 4.72 -5.03 -10.71
CA PRO A 256 4.05 -4.65 -9.48
C PRO A 256 2.54 -4.83 -9.55
N THR A 257 1.93 -4.55 -10.72
CA THR A 257 0.48 -4.65 -10.90
C THR A 257 0.03 -6.10 -10.79
N LEU A 258 0.67 -7.00 -11.53
CA LEU A 258 0.41 -8.43 -11.46
C LEU A 258 0.56 -8.94 -10.02
N ALA A 259 1.65 -8.57 -9.34
CA ALA A 259 1.87 -8.94 -7.95
C ALA A 259 0.76 -8.44 -7.01
N THR A 260 0.26 -7.22 -7.24
CA THR A 260 -0.81 -6.64 -6.43
C THR A 260 -2.12 -7.37 -6.64
N VAL A 261 -2.48 -7.64 -7.90
CA VAL A 261 -3.73 -8.35 -8.23
C VAL A 261 -3.67 -9.78 -7.72
N THR A 262 -2.53 -10.47 -7.88
CA THR A 262 -2.32 -11.80 -7.28
C THR A 262 -2.51 -11.76 -5.76
N LEU A 263 -1.99 -10.74 -5.07
CA LEU A 263 -2.22 -10.57 -3.63
C LEU A 263 -3.69 -10.36 -3.30
N LEU A 264 -4.43 -9.57 -4.09
CA LEU A 264 -5.87 -9.36 -3.87
C LEU A 264 -6.65 -10.68 -4.01
N ILE A 265 -6.39 -11.44 -5.07
CA ILE A 265 -6.99 -12.77 -5.29
C ILE A 265 -6.61 -13.71 -4.13
N PHE A 266 -5.35 -13.72 -3.74
CA PHE A 266 -4.84 -14.54 -2.64
C PHE A 266 -5.55 -14.22 -1.31
N TYR A 267 -5.75 -12.95 -0.96
CA TYR A 267 -6.47 -12.58 0.26
C TYR A 267 -7.93 -13.03 0.24
N MET A 268 -8.59 -12.94 -0.91
CA MET A 268 -9.97 -13.40 -1.07
C MET A 268 -10.08 -14.93 -0.98
N LEU A 269 -9.12 -15.66 -1.56
CA LEU A 269 -9.04 -17.12 -1.42
C LEU A 269 -8.81 -17.55 0.03
N ILE A 270 -7.84 -16.94 0.72
CA ILE A 270 -7.58 -17.24 2.14
C ILE A 270 -8.81 -16.96 2.99
N TYR A 271 -9.47 -15.81 2.78
CA TYR A 271 -10.67 -15.46 3.53
C TYR A 271 -11.76 -16.54 3.39
N ARG A 272 -11.99 -17.00 2.16
CA ARG A 272 -13.01 -18.02 1.84
C ARG A 272 -12.65 -19.40 2.38
N GLU A 273 -11.39 -19.83 2.26
CA GLU A 273 -10.95 -21.14 2.78
C GLU A 273 -11.02 -21.18 4.30
N THR A 274 -10.59 -20.10 4.97
CA THR A 274 -10.66 -20.01 6.44
C THR A 274 -12.11 -20.02 6.94
N GLU A 275 -13.07 -19.52 6.15
CA GLU A 275 -14.49 -19.61 6.49
C GLU A 275 -14.98 -21.05 6.61
N LYS A 276 -14.60 -21.88 5.64
CA LYS A 276 -14.99 -23.29 5.60
C LYS A 276 -14.38 -24.06 6.75
N GLU A 277 -13.12 -23.77 7.08
CA GLU A 277 -12.43 -24.39 8.23
C GLU A 277 -13.10 -24.03 9.56
N LEU A 278 -13.52 -22.77 9.76
CA LEU A 278 -14.16 -22.33 11.00
C LEU A 278 -15.54 -22.97 11.20
N VAL A 279 -16.34 -23.11 10.14
CA VAL A 279 -17.63 -23.81 10.20
C VAL A 279 -17.43 -25.27 10.61
N ASN A 280 -16.45 -25.97 10.03
CA ASN A 280 -16.17 -27.36 10.38
C ASN A 280 -15.71 -27.54 11.84
N ILE A 281 -15.01 -26.55 12.41
CA ILE A 281 -14.59 -26.58 13.82
C ILE A 281 -15.80 -26.38 14.75
N GLU A 282 -16.72 -25.48 14.40
CA GLU A 282 -17.94 -25.24 15.17
C GLU A 282 -18.92 -26.43 15.11
N GLU A 283 -18.92 -27.20 14.02
CA GLU A 283 -19.74 -28.43 13.91
C GLU A 283 -19.15 -29.65 14.63
N SER A 284 -17.87 -29.60 15.03
CA SER A 284 -17.17 -30.73 15.65
C SER A 284 -16.91 -30.58 17.16
N GLY A 285 -17.28 -29.44 17.75
CA GLY A 285 -17.16 -29.15 19.19
C GLY A 285 -18.52 -29.04 19.88
#